data_AF-A0A3P1VYQ8-F1
#
_entry.id   AF-A0A3P1VYQ8-F1
#
_cell.length_a   1.000
_cell.length_b   1.000
_cell.length_c   1.000
_cell.angle_alpha   90.00
_cell.angle_beta   90.00
_cell.angle_gamma   90.00
#
_symmetry.space_group_name_H-M   'P 1'
#
loop_
_entity.id
_entity.type
_entity.pdbx_description
1 polymer ?
#
loop_
_entity_poly.entity_id
_entity_poly.type
_entity_poly.pdbx_seq_one_letter_code
_entity_poly.pdbx_strand_id
1 'polypeptide(L)'
;GKAVGALANFYRIQPEQILVIHDELDLPPGVAKIKQGGGHGGHNGLKDIIAQLANNKNFYRLRIGIGHPGDKNLVASYVLNKPSPTDWQLIDRTLDEATDS
;
A
#
# COMPACT_ATOMS: atom_id res chain seq x y z
N GLY A 1 10.30 -4.36 3.86
CA GLY A 1 10.99 -3.27 4.58
C GLY A 1 12.47 -3.12 4.22
N LYS A 2 13.30 -4.17 4.39
CA LYS A 2 14.78 -4.06 4.31
C LYS A 2 15.31 -3.39 3.03
N ALA A 3 14.75 -3.72 1.86
CA ALA A 3 15.14 -3.10 0.59
C ALA A 3 14.86 -1.58 0.56
N VAL A 4 13.70 -1.15 1.09
CA VAL A 4 13.32 0.26 1.17
C VAL A 4 14.28 1.03 2.08
N GLY A 5 14.61 0.48 3.25
CA GLY A 5 15.57 1.10 4.18
C GLY A 5 16.97 1.23 3.58
N ALA A 6 17.47 0.19 2.92
CA ALA A 6 18.77 0.21 2.26
C ALA A 6 18.83 1.29 1.17
N LEU A 7 17.79 1.37 0.33
CA LEU A 7 17.72 2.32 -0.77
C LEU A 7 17.57 3.77 -0.28
N ALA A 8 16.69 4.01 0.70
CA ALA A 8 16.50 5.32 1.31
C ALA A 8 17.80 5.83 1.96
N ASN A 9 18.53 4.96 2.68
CA ASN A 9 19.81 5.33 3.29
C ASN A 9 20.90 5.59 2.24
N PHE A 10 20.98 4.75 1.20
CA PHE A 10 21.97 4.90 0.14
C PHE A 10 21.79 6.21 -0.64
N TYR A 11 20.55 6.54 -1.02
CA TYR A 11 20.23 7.77 -1.75
C TYR A 11 19.92 8.98 -0.86
N ARG A 12 19.99 8.82 0.47
CA ARG A 12 19.66 9.86 1.48
C ARG A 12 18.27 10.47 1.28
N ILE A 13 17.31 9.63 0.92
CA ILE A 13 15.91 10.03 0.70
C ILE A 13 15.22 10.14 2.06
N GLN A 14 14.65 11.30 2.36
CA GLN A 14 13.88 11.51 3.59
C GLN A 14 12.57 10.71 3.53
N PRO A 15 12.02 10.19 4.63
CA PRO A 15 10.75 9.47 4.64
C PRO A 15 9.61 10.23 3.96
N GLU A 16 9.55 11.56 4.13
CA GLU A 16 8.54 12.43 3.54
C GLU A 16 8.64 12.49 2.00
N GLN A 17 9.75 12.03 1.41
CA GLN A 17 9.95 11.94 -0.04
C GLN A 17 9.67 10.52 -0.57
N ILE A 18 9.25 9.60 0.29
CA ILE A 18 8.94 8.22 -0.08
C ILE A 18 7.43 8.08 -0.27
N LEU A 19 7.02 7.53 -1.41
CA LEU A 19 5.67 7.07 -1.67
C LEU A 19 5.64 5.53 -1.62
N VAL A 20 4.82 4.97 -0.75
CA VAL A 20 4.58 3.53 -0.65
C VAL A 20 3.20 3.21 -1.22
N ILE A 21 3.15 2.41 -2.27
CA ILE A 21 1.91 1.91 -2.84
C ILE A 21 1.58 0.56 -2.19
N HIS A 22 0.36 0.39 -1.70
CA HIS A 22 -0.08 -0.88 -1.10
C HIS A 22 -1.58 -1.11 -1.30
N ASP A 23 -1.98 -2.39 -1.26
CA ASP A 23 -3.37 -2.81 -1.26
C ASP A 23 -4.07 -2.47 0.06
N GLU A 24 -5.37 -2.22 -0.02
CA GLU A 24 -6.21 -1.79 1.09
C GLU A 24 -7.56 -2.50 1.07
N LEU A 25 -7.84 -3.24 2.14
CA LEU A 25 -9.07 -4.03 2.27
C LEU A 25 -10.28 -3.16 2.62
N ASP A 26 -10.05 -2.04 3.32
CA ASP A 26 -11.10 -1.12 3.75
C ASP A 26 -11.62 -0.23 2.62
N LEU A 27 -10.98 -0.25 1.44
CA LEU A 27 -11.37 0.52 0.27
C LEU A 27 -11.89 -0.44 -0.81
N PRO A 28 -13.02 -0.13 -1.47
CA PRO A 28 -13.53 -0.96 -2.55
C PRO A 28 -12.60 -0.90 -3.79
N PRO A 29 -12.61 -1.92 -4.66
CA PRO A 29 -11.96 -1.87 -5.97
C PRO A 29 -12.36 -0.62 -6.75
N GLY A 30 -11.40 -0.01 -7.44
CA GLY A 30 -11.63 1.23 -8.19
C GLY A 30 -11.44 2.52 -7.38
N VAL A 31 -11.00 2.41 -6.11
CA VAL A 31 -10.74 3.57 -5.26
C VAL A 31 -9.28 3.58 -4.82
N ALA A 32 -8.55 4.62 -5.22
CA ALA A 32 -7.25 4.94 -4.63
C ALA A 32 -7.31 6.18 -3.75
N LYS A 33 -6.53 6.17 -2.67
CA LYS A 33 -6.39 7.33 -1.78
C LYS A 33 -4.94 7.55 -1.39
N ILE A 34 -4.48 8.79 -1.56
CA ILE A 34 -3.20 9.24 -1.02
C ILE A 34 -3.37 9.68 0.42
N LYS A 35 -2.45 9.26 1.28
CA LYS A 35 -2.39 9.69 2.68
C LYS A 35 -0.93 9.85 3.11
N GLN A 36 -0.61 10.94 3.80
CA GLN A 36 0.66 11.07 4.51
C GLN A 36 0.53 10.50 5.92
N GLY A 37 1.54 9.78 6.40
CA GLY A 37 1.51 9.27 7.76
C GLY A 37 0.66 8.01 7.94
N GLY A 38 0.33 7.70 9.19
CA GLY A 38 -0.58 6.60 9.55
C GLY A 38 0.11 5.36 10.12
N GLY A 39 -0.70 4.44 10.63
CA GLY A 39 -0.24 3.16 11.17
C GLY A 39 0.07 2.14 10.07
N HIS A 40 0.43 0.91 10.46
CA HIS A 40 0.59 -0.19 9.51
C HIS A 40 -0.73 -0.91 9.21
N GLY A 41 -1.82 -0.66 9.94
CA GLY A 41 -3.15 -1.23 9.63
C GLY A 41 -3.20 -2.76 9.63
N GLY A 42 -2.32 -3.44 10.38
CA GLY A 42 -2.17 -4.89 10.31
C GLY A 42 -1.33 -5.41 9.12
N HIS A 43 -0.93 -4.54 8.18
CA HIS A 43 -0.09 -4.92 7.05
C HIS A 43 1.38 -5.13 7.48
N ASN A 44 1.85 -6.38 7.36
CA ASN A 44 3.21 -6.74 7.76
C ASN A 44 4.29 -5.99 6.96
N GLY A 45 4.05 -5.74 5.67
CA GLY A 45 4.98 -4.97 4.83
C GLY A 45 5.15 -3.52 5.30
N LEU A 46 4.07 -2.87 5.74
CA LEU A 46 4.11 -1.49 6.24
C LEU A 46 4.80 -1.43 7.60
N LYS A 47 4.54 -2.42 8.46
CA LYS A 47 5.24 -2.56 9.75
C LYS A 47 6.75 -2.64 9.56
N ASP A 48 7.19 -3.46 8.61
CA ASP A 48 8.61 -3.60 8.27
C ASP A 48 9.21 -2.34 7.66
N ILE A 49 8.48 -1.60 6.82
CA ILE A 49 8.97 -0.34 6.25
C ILE A 49 9.17 0.71 7.36
N ILE A 50 8.18 0.88 8.23
CA ILE A 50 8.25 1.82 9.37
C ILE A 50 9.48 1.51 10.24
N ALA A 51 9.71 0.23 10.55
CA ALA A 51 10.87 -0.19 11.35
C ALA A 51 12.21 0.17 10.68
N GLN A 52 12.27 0.10 9.34
CA GLN A 52 13.47 0.41 8.57
C GLN A 52 13.69 1.91 8.35
N LEU A 53 12.63 2.72 8.47
CA LEU A 53 12.69 4.19 8.41
C LEU A 53 12.79 4.82 9.81
N ALA A 54 13.51 4.17 10.73
CA ALA A 54 13.72 4.64 12.11
C ALA A 54 12.42 4.93 12.89
N ASN A 55 11.37 4.12 12.68
CA ASN A 55 10.02 4.32 13.20
C ASN A 55 9.32 5.60 12.73
N ASN A 56 9.87 6.29 11.72
CA ASN A 56 9.19 7.40 11.07
C ASN A 56 8.04 6.86 10.19
N LYS A 57 6.86 7.45 10.38
CA LYS A 57 5.63 7.06 9.68
C LYS A 57 5.23 8.07 8.61
N ASN A 58 5.89 9.22 8.51
CA ASN A 58 5.51 10.40 7.73
C ASN A 58 5.75 10.29 6.22
N PHE A 59 5.98 9.09 5.72
CA PHE A 59 5.99 8.81 4.29
C PHE A 59 4.57 8.84 3.70
N TYR A 60 4.49 9.10 2.40
CA TYR A 60 3.24 9.07 1.66
C TYR A 60 2.83 7.63 1.34
N ARG A 61 1.52 7.40 1.27
CA ARG A 61 0.93 6.11 0.98
C ARG A 61 -0.13 6.26 -0.08
N LEU A 62 0.00 5.52 -1.18
CA LEU A 62 -1.06 5.33 -2.15
C LEU A 62 -1.77 4.02 -1.80
N ARG A 63 -2.98 4.13 -1.26
CA ARG A 63 -3.80 3.00 -0.83
C ARG A 63 -4.69 2.60 -2.00
N ILE A 64 -4.53 1.39 -2.51
CA ILE A 64 -5.32 0.85 -3.62
C ILE A 64 -6.39 -0.06 -3.04
N GLY A 65 -7.66 0.31 -3.21
CA GLY A 65 -8.77 -0.51 -2.76
C GLY A 65 -8.84 -1.83 -3.51
N ILE A 66 -8.85 -2.92 -2.74
CA ILE A 66 -9.10 -4.27 -3.25
C ILE A 66 -10.39 -4.85 -2.69
N GLY A 67 -11.03 -4.19 -1.72
CA GLY A 67 -12.20 -4.70 -1.02
C GLY A 67 -11.86 -5.75 0.04
N HIS A 68 -12.88 -6.22 0.76
CA HIS A 68 -12.72 -7.18 1.85
C HIS A 68 -13.60 -8.42 1.57
N PRO A 69 -13.10 -9.65 1.79
CA PRO A 69 -13.85 -10.89 1.54
C PRO A 69 -15.01 -11.16 2.51
N GLY A 70 -15.44 -10.17 3.30
CA GLY A 70 -16.41 -10.32 4.40
C GLY A 70 -15.94 -11.12 5.62
N ASP A 71 -15.08 -12.13 5.43
CA ASP A 71 -14.53 -12.98 6.51
C ASP A 71 -13.03 -12.70 6.72
N LYS A 72 -12.66 -12.38 7.96
CA LYS A 72 -11.27 -12.12 8.36
C LYS A 72 -10.35 -13.33 8.15
N ASN A 73 -10.87 -14.55 8.25
CA ASN A 73 -10.08 -15.77 8.05
C ASN A 73 -9.67 -15.94 6.58
N LEU A 74 -10.42 -15.35 5.65
CA LEU A 74 -10.16 -15.44 4.22
C LEU A 74 -9.21 -14.34 3.74
N VAL A 75 -8.94 -13.31 4.53
CA VAL A 75 -8.13 -12.15 4.14
C VAL A 75 -6.75 -12.55 3.62
N ALA A 76 -6.05 -13.44 4.33
CA ALA A 76 -4.72 -13.87 3.91
C ALA A 76 -4.73 -14.57 2.54
N SER A 77 -5.75 -15.39 2.28
CA SER A 77 -5.90 -16.03 0.96
C SER A 77 -6.38 -15.04 -0.09
N TYR A 78 -7.22 -14.08 0.28
CA TYR A 78 -7.75 -13.05 -0.62
C TYR A 78 -6.64 -12.18 -1.21
N VAL A 79 -5.74 -11.66 -0.37
CA VAL A 79 -4.63 -10.80 -0.82
C VAL A 79 -3.55 -11.55 -1.61
N LEU A 80 -3.49 -12.89 -1.48
CA LEU A 80 -2.53 -13.73 -2.20
C LEU A 80 -3.09 -14.28 -3.51
N ASN A 81 -4.40 -14.20 -3.73
CA ASN A 81 -5.06 -14.67 -4.94
C ASN A 81 -5.18 -13.55 -5.97
N LYS A 82 -5.31 -13.95 -7.25
CA LYS A 82 -5.61 -12.99 -8.32
C LYS A 82 -7.01 -12.39 -8.11
N PRO A 83 -7.17 -11.07 -8.24
CA PRO A 83 -8.48 -10.43 -8.26
C PRO A 83 -9.37 -10.99 -9.39
N SER A 84 -10.68 -10.81 -9.26
CA SER A 84 -11.59 -11.11 -10.36
C SER A 84 -11.25 -10.24 -11.59
N PRO A 85 -11.59 -10.64 -12.82
CA PRO A 85 -11.34 -9.82 -14.01
C PRO A 85 -11.95 -8.41 -13.91
N THR A 86 -13.13 -8.31 -13.29
CA THR A 86 -13.83 -7.04 -13.07
C THR A 86 -13.07 -6.16 -12.07
N ASP A 87 -12.64 -6.72 -10.93
CA ASP A 87 -11.87 -5.96 -9.94
C ASP A 87 -10.51 -5.55 -10.50
N TRP A 88 -9.89 -6.43 -11.30
CA TRP A 88 -8.63 -6.12 -11.96
C TRP A 88 -8.75 -4.92 -12.88
N GLN A 89 -9.80 -4.85 -13.72
CA GLN A 89 -10.05 -3.69 -14.58
C GLN A 89 -10.23 -2.39 -13.79
N LEU A 90 -10.89 -2.44 -12.64
CA LEU A 90 -11.08 -1.29 -11.78
C LEU A 90 -9.76 -0.84 -11.15
N ILE A 91 -8.96 -1.78 -10.65
CA ILE A 91 -7.65 -1.51 -10.05
C ILE A 91 -6.68 -0.92 -11.09
N ASP A 92 -6.62 -1.52 -12.28
CA ASP A 92 -5.74 -1.11 -13.39
C ASP A 92 -6.04 0.33 -13.82
N ARG A 93 -7.32 0.64 -14.06
CA ARG A 93 -7.77 2.01 -14.37
C ARG A 93 -7.41 3.02 -13.28
N THR A 94 -7.51 2.61 -12.01
CA THR A 94 -7.21 3.49 -10.88
C THR A 94 -5.71 3.78 -10.79
N LEU A 95 -4.87 2.81 -11.14
CA LEU A 95 -3.43 2.98 -11.20
C LEU A 95 -3.03 3.99 -12.30
N ASP A 96 -3.64 3.87 -13.49
CA ASP A 96 -3.41 4.81 -14.59
C ASP A 96 -3.78 6.24 -14.19
N GLU A 97 -4.97 6.43 -13.61
CA GLU A 97 -5.44 7.75 -13.13
C GLU A 97 -4.51 8.33 -12.05
N ALA A 98 -3.93 7.48 -11.19
CA ALA A 98 -3.00 7.90 -10.13
C ALA A 98 -1.61 8.27 -10.66
N THR A 99 -1.21 7.81 -11.85
CA THR A 99 0.07 8.16 -12.47
C THR A 99 0.01 9.41 -13.35
N ASP A 100 -1.17 9.76 -13.86
CA ASP A 100 -1.38 10.93 -14.74
C ASP A 100 -1.63 12.24 -13.97
N SER A 101 -1.73 12.19 -12.64
CA SER A 101 -2.04 13.32 -11.74
C SER A 101 -0.80 13.88 -11.04
#